data_AF-A0A948M2N3-F1
#
_entry.id   AF-A0A948M2N3-F1
#
_cell.length_a   1.000
_cell.length_b   1.000
_cell.length_c   1.000
_cell.angle_alpha   90.00
_cell.angle_beta   90.00
_cell.angle_gamma   90.00
#
_symmetry.space_group_name_H-M   'P 1'
#
loop_
_entity.id
_entity.type
_entity.pdbx_description
1 polymer ?
#
loop_
_entity_poly.entity_id
_entity_poly.type
_entity_poly.pdbx_seq_one_letter_code
_entity_poly.pdbx_strand_id
1 'polypeptide(L)'
;MIELFEKHRAAPGAPYDEARFLDFLLSAPKTDRAVYNSFRGLRRFNAFIDDVQYEFAVCFSLKDREAHYSLAKFVDRVLELERSRRGSLASLRNQIRAGAGWQVLVFANLLLLIPAGWLKSNTWGLLGVGAVAVLLNGWFFGFARKERSYHARLLARIEACEERA
;
A
#
# COMPACT_ATOMS: atom_id res chain seq x y z
N MET A 1 2.90 -4.52 18.48
CA MET A 1 1.89 -4.93 17.46
C MET A 1 0.51 -4.37 17.75
N ILE A 2 -0.10 -4.67 18.91
CA ILE A 2 -1.46 -4.20 19.25
C ILE A 2 -1.59 -2.67 19.20
N GLU A 3 -0.60 -1.94 19.74
CA GLU A 3 -0.61 -0.48 19.69
C GLU A 3 -0.63 0.08 18.25
N LEU A 4 0.17 -0.50 17.34
CA LEU A 4 0.13 -0.15 15.93
C LEU A 4 -1.22 -0.49 15.30
N PHE A 5 -1.78 -1.66 15.63
CA PHE A 5 -3.10 -2.03 15.15
C PHE A 5 -4.14 -0.99 15.58
N GLU A 6 -4.25 -0.70 16.88
CA GLU A 6 -5.19 0.27 17.45
C GLU A 6 -5.04 1.68 16.86
N LYS A 7 -3.80 2.15 16.63
CA LYS A 7 -3.52 3.42 15.95
C LYS A 7 -4.19 3.53 14.58
N HIS A 8 -4.28 2.43 13.84
CA HIS A 8 -4.80 2.41 12.46
C HIS A 8 -6.27 2.02 12.35
N ARG A 9 -6.89 1.54 13.44
CA ARG A 9 -8.31 1.19 13.46
C ARG A 9 -9.19 2.40 13.21
N ALA A 10 -10.32 2.16 12.56
CA ALA A 10 -11.36 3.17 12.44
C ALA A 10 -12.11 3.40 13.76
N ALA A 11 -12.16 2.39 14.64
CA ALA A 11 -12.74 2.47 15.97
C ALA A 11 -11.77 1.85 17.00
N PRO A 12 -10.78 2.63 17.49
CA PRO A 12 -9.84 2.17 18.50
C PRO A 12 -10.56 1.76 19.79
N GLY A 13 -10.08 0.71 20.45
CA GLY A 13 -10.63 0.16 21.69
C GLY A 13 -11.91 -0.66 21.53
N ALA A 14 -12.52 -0.71 20.34
CA ALA A 14 -13.69 -1.55 20.11
C ALA A 14 -13.29 -3.05 20.12
N PRO A 15 -14.20 -3.98 20.46
CA PRO A 15 -13.94 -5.40 20.30
C PRO A 15 -13.59 -5.76 18.84
N TYR A 16 -12.74 -6.75 18.65
CA TYR A 16 -12.39 -7.28 17.33
C TYR A 16 -12.21 -8.80 17.39
N ASP A 17 -12.34 -9.44 16.23
CA ASP A 17 -12.10 -10.86 16.07
C ASP A 17 -10.65 -11.09 15.62
N GLU A 18 -9.85 -11.74 16.47
CA GLU A 18 -8.44 -12.01 16.21
C GLU A 18 -8.21 -12.87 14.96
N ALA A 19 -9.16 -13.72 14.58
CA ALA A 19 -9.03 -14.59 13.41
C ALA A 19 -8.97 -13.82 12.08
N ARG A 20 -9.52 -12.59 12.07
CA ARG A 20 -9.62 -11.70 10.91
C ARG A 20 -9.36 -10.24 11.31
N PHE A 21 -8.39 -10.03 12.21
CA PHE A 21 -8.15 -8.72 12.81
C PHE A 21 -7.88 -7.61 11.79
N LEU A 22 -7.32 -7.95 10.62
CA LEU A 22 -7.09 -7.00 9.51
C LEU A 22 -8.38 -6.34 9.01
N ASP A 23 -9.50 -7.07 9.03
CA ASP A 23 -10.81 -6.53 8.65
C ASP A 23 -11.30 -5.48 9.67
N PHE A 24 -10.87 -5.60 10.92
CA PHE A 24 -11.19 -4.67 12.01
C PHE A 24 -10.31 -3.42 12.04
N LEU A 25 -9.48 -3.21 11.00
CA LEU A 25 -9.02 -1.86 10.64
C LEU A 25 -10.19 -0.95 10.24
N LEU A 26 -11.34 -1.55 9.85
CA LEU A 26 -12.62 -0.88 9.66
C LEU A 26 -13.49 -0.96 10.92
N SER A 27 -14.49 -0.07 11.04
CA SER A 27 -15.28 0.07 12.27
C SER A 27 -16.33 -1.03 12.49
N ALA A 28 -16.71 -1.77 11.44
CA ALA A 28 -17.67 -2.87 11.50
C ALA A 28 -17.61 -3.72 10.21
N PRO A 29 -16.57 -4.54 10.02
CA PRO A 29 -16.50 -5.43 8.86
C PRO A 29 -17.62 -6.46 8.89
N LYS A 30 -18.39 -6.58 7.79
CA LYS A 30 -19.51 -7.53 7.66
C LYS A 30 -19.10 -8.85 7.00
N THR A 31 -18.00 -8.85 6.27
CA THR A 31 -17.52 -9.99 5.47
C THR A 31 -16.06 -10.25 5.75
N ASP A 32 -15.61 -11.47 5.44
CA ASP A 32 -14.19 -11.78 5.34
C ASP A 32 -13.53 -10.91 4.27
N ARG A 33 -12.29 -10.47 4.51
CA ARG A 33 -11.50 -9.66 3.57
C ARG A 33 -12.14 -8.31 3.25
N ALA A 34 -13.01 -7.81 4.13
CA ALA A 34 -13.68 -6.53 3.99
C ALA A 34 -12.70 -5.35 3.81
N VAL A 35 -11.50 -5.45 4.38
CA VAL A 35 -10.49 -4.39 4.24
C VAL A 35 -10.04 -4.19 2.78
N TYR A 36 -10.11 -5.23 1.94
CA TYR A 36 -9.73 -5.17 0.52
C TYR A 36 -10.86 -4.70 -0.39
N ASN A 37 -12.10 -4.69 0.10
CA ASN A 37 -13.30 -4.40 -0.71
C ASN A 37 -13.58 -2.89 -0.88
N SER A 38 -12.71 -2.01 -0.39
CA SER A 38 -12.89 -0.56 -0.55
C SER A 38 -11.57 0.19 -0.58
N PHE A 39 -11.53 1.32 -1.29
CA PHE A 39 -10.36 2.21 -1.31
C PHE A 39 -9.99 2.71 0.10
N ARG A 40 -10.99 2.95 0.95
CA ARG A 40 -10.77 3.37 2.34
C ARG A 40 -10.13 2.26 3.16
N GLY A 41 -10.60 1.03 3.02
CA GLY A 41 -10.01 -0.14 3.66
C GLY A 41 -8.58 -0.37 3.20
N LEU A 42 -8.35 -0.42 1.89
CA LEU A 42 -7.02 -0.56 1.30
C LEU A 42 -6.05 0.52 1.78
N ARG A 43 -6.50 1.79 1.88
CA ARG A 43 -5.68 2.87 2.39
C ARG A 43 -5.27 2.66 3.85
N ARG A 44 -6.19 2.21 4.72
CA ARG A 44 -5.88 1.92 6.13
C ARG A 44 -4.98 0.70 6.27
N PHE A 45 -5.26 -0.36 5.51
CA PHE A 45 -4.41 -1.55 5.45
C PHE A 45 -2.99 -1.19 5.03
N ASN A 46 -2.82 -0.44 3.93
CA ASN A 46 -1.50 -0.03 3.47
C ASN A 46 -0.77 0.82 4.51
N ALA A 47 -1.45 1.77 5.17
CA ALA A 47 -0.85 2.57 6.23
C ALA A 47 -0.42 1.74 7.45
N PHE A 48 -1.24 0.77 7.85
CA PHE A 48 -0.91 -0.17 8.92
C PHE A 48 0.31 -1.03 8.56
N ILE A 49 0.31 -1.61 7.37
CA ILE A 49 1.42 -2.43 6.87
C ILE A 49 2.70 -1.60 6.73
N ASP A 50 2.62 -0.36 6.25
CA ASP A 50 3.77 0.52 6.12
C ASP A 50 4.40 0.84 7.49
N ASP A 51 3.57 1.14 8.50
CA ASP A 51 4.05 1.38 9.86
C ASP A 51 4.64 0.10 10.49
N VAL A 52 4.03 -1.06 10.30
CA VAL A 52 4.56 -2.35 10.79
C VAL A 52 5.92 -2.64 10.15
N GLN A 53 6.04 -2.52 8.83
CA GLN A 53 7.31 -2.73 8.13
C GLN A 53 8.41 -1.80 8.63
N TYR A 54 8.06 -0.53 8.84
CA TYR A 54 9.02 0.46 9.32
C TYR A 54 9.44 0.23 10.78
N GLU A 55 8.48 -0.02 11.67
CA GLU A 55 8.73 -0.23 13.10
C GLU A 55 9.64 -1.44 13.33
N PHE A 56 9.32 -2.56 12.68
CA PHE A 56 10.01 -3.84 12.87
C PHE A 56 11.17 -4.05 11.89
N ALA A 57 11.45 -3.08 11.01
CA ALA A 57 12.49 -3.19 9.98
C ALA A 57 12.36 -4.49 9.15
N VAL A 58 11.15 -4.73 8.64
CA VAL A 58 10.82 -5.88 7.79
C VAL A 58 10.19 -5.43 6.48
N CYS A 59 10.20 -6.29 5.46
CA CYS A 59 9.47 -6.04 4.22
C CYS A 59 8.59 -7.23 3.88
N PHE A 60 7.27 -7.02 3.84
CA PHE A 60 6.32 -8.03 3.41
C PHE A 60 6.40 -8.20 1.89
N SER A 61 6.32 -9.45 1.42
CA SER A 61 6.11 -9.74 0.01
C SER A 61 4.66 -9.49 -0.41
N LEU A 62 4.38 -9.49 -1.72
CA LEU A 62 2.99 -9.43 -2.22
C LEU A 62 2.14 -10.59 -1.67
N LYS A 63 2.72 -11.79 -1.59
CA LYS A 63 2.03 -12.96 -1.02
C LYS A 63 1.66 -12.77 0.44
N ASP A 64 2.55 -12.15 1.22
CA ASP A 64 2.27 -11.85 2.63
C ASP A 64 1.14 -10.81 2.75
N ARG A 65 1.05 -9.86 1.82
CA ARG A 65 -0.03 -8.84 1.81
C ARG A 65 -1.37 -9.39 1.36
N GLU A 66 -1.38 -10.43 0.54
CA GLU A 66 -2.61 -11.13 0.10
C GLU A 66 -3.06 -12.20 1.11
N ALA A 67 -2.17 -12.62 2.01
CA ALA A 67 -2.49 -13.60 3.02
C ALA A 67 -3.47 -13.01 4.05
N HIS A 68 -4.59 -13.72 4.26
CA HIS A 68 -5.54 -13.34 5.29
C HIS A 68 -5.10 -13.93 6.63
N TYR A 69 -4.24 -13.21 7.35
CA TYR A 69 -3.71 -13.66 8.63
C TYR A 69 -4.67 -13.41 9.79
N SER A 70 -4.73 -14.38 10.71
CA SER A 70 -5.12 -14.11 12.10
C SER A 70 -4.02 -13.31 12.81
N LEU A 71 -4.36 -12.67 13.93
CA LEU A 71 -3.42 -11.86 14.69
C LEU A 71 -2.16 -12.65 15.09
N ALA A 72 -2.33 -13.85 15.65
CA ALA A 72 -1.21 -14.70 16.05
C ALA A 72 -0.29 -15.03 14.86
N LYS A 73 -0.86 -15.47 13.72
CA LYS A 73 -0.09 -15.76 12.52
C LYS A 73 0.62 -14.53 11.94
N PHE A 74 -0.01 -13.36 12.05
CA PHE A 74 0.60 -12.11 11.60
C PHE A 74 1.81 -11.75 12.46
N VAL A 75 1.71 -11.89 13.78
CA VAL A 75 2.83 -11.68 14.71
C VAL A 75 3.95 -12.66 14.42
N ASP A 76 3.65 -13.96 14.31
CA ASP A 76 4.65 -14.98 13.99
C ASP A 76 5.36 -14.65 12.68
N ARG A 77 4.61 -14.22 11.66
CA ARG A 77 5.18 -13.85 10.36
C ARG A 77 6.12 -12.65 10.46
N VAL A 78 5.78 -11.65 11.27
CA VAL A 78 6.66 -10.50 11.51
C VAL A 78 7.96 -10.95 12.19
N LEU A 79 7.87 -11.79 13.22
CA LEU A 79 9.04 -12.34 13.91
C LEU A 79 9.92 -13.19 12.99
N GLU A 80 9.33 -13.95 12.07
CA GLU A 80 10.08 -14.66 11.03
C GLU A 80 10.84 -13.71 10.10
N LEU A 81 10.20 -12.63 9.65
CA LEU A 81 10.81 -11.64 8.77
C LEU A 81 11.91 -10.83 9.47
N GLU A 82 11.76 -10.56 10.77
CA GLU A 82 12.80 -9.93 11.59
C GLU A 82 14.06 -10.80 11.67
N ARG A 83 13.88 -12.12 11.81
CA ARG A 83 14.98 -13.10 11.80
C ARG A 83 15.61 -13.25 10.41
N SER A 84 14.85 -13.00 9.35
CA SER A 84 15.28 -13.14 7.95
C SER A 84 15.46 -11.79 7.25
N ARG A 85 16.41 -10.99 7.74
CA ARG A 85 16.68 -9.65 7.18
C ARG A 85 17.07 -9.67 5.71
N ARG A 86 17.87 -10.65 5.29
CA ARG A 86 18.21 -10.84 3.86
C ARG A 86 16.97 -11.07 3.00
N GLY A 87 15.98 -11.80 3.51
CA GLY A 87 14.69 -12.01 2.85
C GLY A 87 13.91 -10.70 2.71
N SER A 88 13.84 -9.90 3.78
CA SER A 88 13.22 -8.58 3.77
C SER A 88 13.89 -7.63 2.76
N LEU A 89 15.23 -7.57 2.73
CA LEU A 89 15.98 -6.78 1.74
C LEU A 89 15.73 -7.24 0.30
N ALA A 90 15.71 -8.55 0.05
CA ALA A 90 15.42 -9.09 -1.27
C ALA A 90 14.00 -8.73 -1.74
N SER A 91 13.02 -8.85 -0.85
CA SER A 91 11.62 -8.46 -1.10
C SER A 91 11.51 -6.97 -1.44
N LEU A 92 12.16 -6.12 -0.63
CA LEU A 92 12.16 -4.67 -0.83
C LEU A 92 12.84 -4.26 -2.15
N ARG A 93 14.00 -4.84 -2.45
CA ARG A 93 14.70 -4.59 -3.73
C ARG A 93 13.84 -5.01 -4.93
N ASN A 94 13.10 -6.10 -4.81
CA ASN A 94 12.17 -6.51 -5.85
C ASN A 94 11.02 -5.51 -6.03
N GLN A 95 10.45 -4.98 -4.95
CA GLN A 95 9.42 -3.93 -5.01
C GLN A 95 9.95 -2.63 -5.61
N ILE A 96 11.16 -2.20 -5.22
CA ILE A 96 11.82 -1.02 -5.81
C ILE A 96 12.03 -1.21 -7.31
N ARG A 97 12.48 -2.40 -7.73
CA ARG A 97 12.70 -2.72 -9.15
C ARG A 97 11.39 -2.76 -9.95
N ALA A 98 10.30 -3.28 -9.37
CA ALA A 98 8.98 -3.27 -10.00
C ALA A 98 8.47 -1.83 -10.22
N GLY A 99 8.82 -0.91 -9.32
CA GLY A 99 8.49 0.52 -9.42
C GLY A 99 7.00 0.81 -9.20
N ALA A 100 6.61 2.07 -9.40
CA ALA A 100 5.25 2.56 -9.11
C ALA A 100 4.19 2.16 -10.15
N GLY A 101 4.44 1.13 -10.97
CA GLY A 101 3.46 0.64 -11.95
C GLY A 101 3.20 1.60 -13.12
N TRP A 102 4.25 2.09 -13.79
CA TRP A 102 4.16 3.03 -14.93
C TRP A 102 3.18 2.58 -16.03
N GLN A 103 3.00 1.26 -16.19
CA GLN A 103 2.05 0.69 -17.15
C GLN A 103 0.62 1.19 -16.89
N VAL A 104 0.20 1.29 -15.62
CA VAL A 104 -1.14 1.79 -15.27
C VAL A 104 -1.33 3.24 -15.72
N LEU A 105 -0.29 4.08 -15.59
CA LEU A 105 -0.34 5.45 -16.07
C LEU A 105 -0.47 5.52 -17.60
N VAL A 106 0.30 4.70 -18.32
CA VAL A 106 0.24 4.62 -19.78
C VAL A 106 -1.17 4.22 -20.23
N PHE A 107 -1.73 3.15 -19.66
CA PHE A 107 -3.08 2.70 -19.98
C PHE A 107 -4.15 3.74 -19.64
N ALA A 108 -4.04 4.42 -18.50
CA ALA A 108 -4.97 5.49 -18.12
C ALA A 108 -4.95 6.65 -19.12
N ASN A 109 -3.76 7.08 -19.57
CA ASN A 109 -3.64 8.14 -20.58
C ASN A 109 -4.17 7.68 -21.96
N LEU A 110 -3.94 6.42 -22.35
CA LEU A 110 -4.50 5.87 -23.59
C LEU A 110 -6.03 5.85 -23.57
N LEU A 111 -6.65 5.51 -22.43
CA LEU A 111 -8.10 5.54 -22.27
C LEU A 111 -8.69 6.95 -22.43
N LEU A 112 -7.96 8.00 -22.07
CA LEU A 112 -8.39 9.40 -22.28
C LEU A 112 -8.44 9.80 -23.75
N LEU A 113 -7.79 9.06 -24.65
CA LEU A 113 -7.86 9.33 -26.09
C LEU A 113 -9.25 9.04 -26.66
N ILE A 114 -10.01 8.12 -26.05
CA ILE A 114 -11.37 7.78 -26.47
C ILE A 114 -12.29 9.02 -26.36
N PRO A 115 -12.53 9.61 -25.17
CA PRO A 115 -13.36 10.80 -25.08
C PRO A 115 -12.78 12.00 -25.82
N ALA A 116 -11.44 12.13 -25.90
CA ALA A 116 -10.81 13.18 -26.70
C ALA A 116 -11.20 13.10 -28.18
N GLY A 117 -11.22 11.88 -28.75
CA GLY A 117 -11.65 11.66 -30.14
C GLY A 117 -13.12 12.00 -30.38
N TRP A 118 -13.99 11.70 -29.42
CA TRP A 118 -15.43 12.00 -29.50
C TRP A 118 -15.71 13.50 -29.33
N LEU A 119 -14.92 14.19 -28.51
CA LEU A 119 -15.07 15.62 -28.21
C LEU A 119 -14.21 16.53 -29.10
N LYS A 120 -13.64 16.01 -30.21
CA LYS A 120 -12.66 16.73 -31.03
C LYS A 120 -13.13 18.11 -31.55
N SER A 121 -14.43 18.30 -31.74
CA SER A 121 -15.02 19.56 -32.20
C SER A 121 -15.43 20.50 -31.07
N ASN A 122 -15.37 20.04 -29.81
CA ASN A 122 -15.72 20.82 -28.64
C ASN A 122 -14.46 21.20 -27.86
N THR A 123 -14.00 22.44 -28.06
CA THR A 123 -12.79 22.98 -27.41
C THR A 123 -12.83 22.88 -25.89
N TRP A 124 -13.99 23.12 -25.27
CA TRP A 124 -14.17 22.97 -23.82
C TRP A 124 -14.09 21.51 -23.38
N GLY A 125 -14.61 20.60 -24.19
CA GLY A 125 -14.49 19.15 -23.96
C GLY A 125 -13.03 18.70 -23.99
N LEU A 126 -12.26 19.14 -24.99
CA LEU A 126 -10.83 18.86 -25.09
C LEU A 126 -10.02 19.45 -23.93
N LEU A 127 -10.30 20.70 -23.54
CA LEU A 127 -9.69 21.31 -22.36
C LEU A 127 -9.99 20.53 -21.09
N GLY A 128 -11.23 20.05 -20.93
CA GLY A 128 -11.62 19.19 -19.80
C GLY A 128 -10.83 17.89 -19.76
N VAL A 129 -10.70 17.18 -20.89
CA VAL A 129 -9.89 15.95 -20.97
C VAL A 129 -8.41 16.24 -20.67
N GLY A 130 -7.87 17.35 -21.19
CA GLY A 130 -6.51 17.80 -20.90
C GLY A 130 -6.28 18.07 -19.42
N ALA A 131 -7.21 18.75 -18.75
CA ALA A 131 -7.14 19.01 -17.31
C ALA A 131 -7.16 17.71 -16.49
N VAL A 132 -8.01 16.75 -16.86
CA VAL A 132 -8.05 15.42 -16.23
C VAL A 132 -6.71 14.70 -16.41
N ALA A 133 -6.12 14.74 -17.61
CA ALA A 133 -4.81 14.15 -17.85
C ALA A 133 -3.72 14.77 -16.95
N VAL A 134 -3.67 16.11 -16.86
CA VAL A 134 -2.69 16.81 -16.00
C VAL A 134 -2.87 16.42 -14.53
N LEU A 135 -4.10 16.39 -14.03
CA LEU A 135 -4.39 16.00 -12.65
C LEU A 135 -3.99 14.55 -12.36
N LEU A 136 -4.32 13.61 -13.26
CA LEU A 136 -3.96 12.19 -13.11
C LEU A 136 -2.44 11.99 -13.10
N ASN A 137 -1.73 12.60 -14.05
CA ASN A 137 -0.27 12.50 -14.12
C ASN A 137 0.39 13.14 -12.89
N GLY A 138 -0.04 14.35 -12.51
CA GLY A 138 0.48 15.05 -11.32
C GLY A 138 0.27 14.23 -10.03
N TRP A 139 -0.92 13.65 -9.85
CA TRP A 139 -1.21 12.75 -8.73
C TRP A 139 -0.30 11.51 -8.75
N PHE A 140 -0.11 10.88 -9.91
CA PHE A 140 0.77 9.71 -10.06
C PHE A 140 2.23 10.04 -9.73
N PHE A 141 2.76 11.18 -10.19
CA PHE A 141 4.11 11.61 -9.87
C PHE A 141 4.28 11.86 -8.36
N GLY A 142 3.30 12.49 -7.71
CA GLY A 142 3.28 12.67 -6.27
C GLY A 142 3.29 11.34 -5.51
N PHE A 143 2.45 10.40 -5.93
CA PHE A 143 2.41 9.04 -5.40
C PHE A 143 3.75 8.30 -5.57
N ALA A 144 4.31 8.30 -6.79
CA ALA A 144 5.59 7.63 -7.08
C ALA A 144 6.75 8.23 -6.28
N ARG A 145 6.78 9.54 -6.07
CA ARG A 145 7.78 10.20 -5.22
C ARG A 145 7.64 9.77 -3.76
N LYS A 146 6.40 9.68 -3.26
CA LYS A 146 6.13 9.23 -1.89
C LYS A 146 6.55 7.78 -1.68
N GLU A 147 6.22 6.88 -2.60
CA GLU A 147 6.64 5.47 -2.52
C GLU A 147 8.16 5.32 -2.56
N ARG A 148 8.85 6.01 -3.48
CA ARG A 148 10.32 5.98 -3.53
C ARG A 148 10.95 6.46 -2.23
N SER A 149 10.41 7.55 -1.65
CA SER A 149 10.88 8.06 -0.36
C SER A 149 10.63 7.06 0.77
N TYR A 150 9.48 6.40 0.78
CA TYR A 150 9.17 5.36 1.76
C TYR A 150 10.11 4.16 1.63
N HIS A 151 10.29 3.60 0.44
CA HIS A 151 11.19 2.47 0.21
C HIS A 151 12.65 2.81 0.55
N ALA A 152 13.11 4.03 0.26
CA ALA A 152 14.46 4.47 0.64
C ALA A 152 14.61 4.54 2.17
N ARG A 153 13.61 5.07 2.89
CA ARG A 153 13.63 5.10 4.36
C ARG A 153 13.58 3.70 4.96
N LEU A 154 12.76 2.80 4.40
CA LEU A 154 12.66 1.43 4.85
C LEU A 154 13.97 0.67 4.59
N LEU A 155 14.59 0.85 3.42
CA LEU A 155 15.88 0.25 3.09
C LEU A 155 16.95 0.66 4.10
N ALA A 156 17.10 1.97 4.33
CA ALA A 156 18.05 2.49 5.31
C ALA A 156 17.79 1.97 6.73
N ARG A 157 16.52 1.80 7.09
CA ARG A 157 16.11 1.25 8.40
C ARG A 157 16.51 -0.22 8.54
N ILE A 158 16.29 -1.05 7.51
CA ILE A 158 16.66 -2.47 7.52
C ILE A 158 18.18 -2.64 7.54
N GLU A 159 18.91 -1.87 6.71
CA GLU A 159 20.38 -1.90 6.65
C GLU A 159 21.02 -1.46 7.98
N ALA A 160 20.54 -0.37 8.59
CA ALA A 160 21.04 0.09 9.89
C ALA A 160 20.79 -0.91 11.03
N CYS A 161 19.77 -1.75 10.90
CA CYS A 161 19.55 -2.85 11.83
C CYS A 161 20.51 -4.02 11.56
N GLU A 162 20.81 -4.34 10.30
CA GLU A 162 21.76 -5.38 9.88
C GLU A 162 23.16 -5.14 10.45
N GLU A 163 23.66 -3.90 10.39
CA GLU A 163 24.98 -3.53 10.92
C GLU A 163 25.13 -3.66 12.45
N ARG A 164 24.01 -3.80 13.18
CA ARG A 164 23.98 -3.89 14.65
C ARG A 164 23.85 -5.32 15.19
N ALA A 165 23.68 -6.33 14.33
CA ALA A 165 23.52 -7.73 14.72
C ALA A 165 24.77 -8.54 14.38
#